data_AF-A0A2E9Y6J6-F1
#
_entry.id   AF-A0A2E9Y6J6-F1
#
_cell.length_a   1.000
_cell.length_b   1.000
_cell.length_c   1.000
_cell.angle_alpha   90.00
_cell.angle_beta   90.00
_cell.angle_gamma   90.00
#
_symmetry.space_group_name_H-M   'P 1'
#
loop_
_entity.id
_entity.type
_entity.pdbx_description
1 polymer ?
#
loop_
_entity_poly.entity_id
_entity_poly.type
_entity_poly.pdbx_seq_one_letter_code
_entity_poly.pdbx_strand_id
1 'polypeptide(L)'
;MVGGTAAVASSDSTDAAAAGDAVTAEPKIDELGRAYATGKRKNAIARVWVKPGAGRITVNGREFETYFARPVLRMIINQPFEVAQRKDQFDVVCTVVGGGLSGQAGAVRHGISRALLNYEPGLRPALKSGGFLTRDSRVVERKKYGKAKARRSFQFSKR
;
A
#
# COMPACT_ATOMS: atom_id res chain seq x y z
N MET A 1 35.72 -43.57 -16.00
CA MET A 1 36.38 -42.24 -16.01
C MET A 1 36.61 -41.83 -17.45
N VAL A 2 36.45 -40.53 -17.73
CA VAL A 2 36.54 -39.85 -19.04
C VAL A 2 35.30 -40.11 -19.91
N GLY A 3 34.48 -39.16 -20.33
CA GLY A 3 34.54 -37.69 -20.38
C GLY A 3 33.64 -37.27 -21.55
N GLY A 4 32.79 -36.25 -21.39
CA GLY A 4 31.88 -35.86 -22.48
C GLY A 4 30.84 -34.82 -22.10
N THR A 5 31.30 -33.64 -21.69
CA THR A 5 30.52 -32.41 -21.62
C THR A 5 30.21 -31.90 -23.04
N ALA A 6 28.94 -31.59 -23.32
CA ALA A 6 28.61 -30.58 -24.32
C ALA A 6 27.30 -29.89 -23.91
N ALA A 7 27.41 -28.57 -23.85
CA ALA A 7 26.39 -27.64 -23.46
C ALA A 7 25.80 -26.94 -24.70
N VAL A 8 24.62 -26.35 -24.49
CA VAL A 8 23.98 -25.23 -25.21
C VAL A 8 23.38 -25.51 -26.60
N ALA A 9 22.06 -25.35 -26.67
CA ALA A 9 21.43 -24.53 -27.71
C ALA A 9 20.05 -24.04 -27.21
N SER A 10 20.03 -22.78 -26.81
CA SER A 10 18.86 -21.94 -26.66
C SER A 10 18.18 -21.66 -28.01
N SER A 11 16.85 -21.65 -28.01
CA SER A 11 15.99 -20.81 -28.88
C SER A 11 14.59 -20.78 -28.24
N ASP A 12 14.25 -19.76 -27.47
CA ASP A 12 13.75 -18.44 -27.88
C ASP A 12 12.27 -18.49 -28.33
N SER A 13 11.41 -17.94 -27.47
CA SER A 13 10.21 -17.19 -27.85
C SER A 13 9.65 -16.52 -26.61
N THR A 14 10.20 -15.34 -26.33
CA THR A 14 9.44 -14.11 -26.09
C THR A 14 7.94 -14.31 -25.84
N ASP A 15 7.51 -14.21 -24.57
CA ASP A 15 6.13 -13.84 -24.24
C ASP A 15 6.13 -12.39 -23.73
N ALA A 16 6.27 -11.51 -24.71
CA ALA A 16 6.04 -10.07 -24.58
C ALA A 16 4.74 -9.74 -25.29
N ALA A 17 3.61 -9.81 -24.58
CA ALA A 17 2.37 -9.08 -24.87
C ALA A 17 1.40 -9.30 -23.70
N ALA A 18 0.97 -8.28 -22.96
CA ALA A 18 0.19 -7.19 -23.53
C ALA A 18 0.53 -5.85 -22.88
N ALA A 19 1.16 -4.98 -23.67
CA ALA A 19 1.04 -3.54 -23.51
C ALA A 19 -0.40 -3.15 -23.87
N GLY A 20 -1.28 -3.19 -22.88
CA GLY A 20 -2.62 -2.61 -22.99
C GLY A 20 -2.50 -1.09 -22.86
N ASP A 21 -2.69 -0.41 -23.98
CA ASP A 21 -2.96 1.02 -24.16
C ASP A 21 -2.50 1.93 -23.01
N ALA A 22 -1.31 2.51 -23.17
CA ALA A 22 -0.80 3.58 -22.34
C ALA A 22 -1.64 4.85 -22.55
N VAL A 23 -2.83 4.89 -21.94
CA VAL A 23 -3.44 6.17 -21.58
C VAL A 23 -2.52 6.76 -20.52
N THR A 24 -1.59 7.61 -20.94
CA THR A 24 -0.70 8.36 -20.07
C THR A 24 -1.55 9.24 -19.17
N ALA A 25 -1.90 8.72 -17.99
CA ALA A 25 -2.58 9.52 -16.99
C ALA A 25 -1.61 10.63 -16.57
N GLU A 26 -1.99 11.88 -16.79
CA GLU A 26 -1.13 13.01 -16.47
C GLU A 26 -0.77 13.02 -14.97
N PRO A 27 0.50 13.27 -14.62
CA PRO A 27 0.91 13.35 -13.23
C PRO A 27 0.22 14.53 -12.57
N LYS A 28 -0.46 14.27 -11.45
CA LYS A 28 -1.16 15.29 -10.66
C LYS A 28 -0.24 15.75 -9.56
N ILE A 29 0.56 16.76 -9.88
CA ILE A 29 1.58 17.34 -9.02
C ILE A 29 1.20 18.79 -8.75
N ASP A 30 1.28 19.21 -7.48
CA ASP A 30 1.05 20.60 -7.09
C ASP A 30 2.23 21.50 -7.51
N GLU A 31 2.04 22.82 -7.43
CA GLU A 31 3.07 23.84 -7.72
C GLU A 31 4.39 23.63 -6.95
N LEU A 32 4.33 22.96 -5.80
CA LEU A 32 5.48 22.64 -4.94
C LEU A 32 6.15 21.28 -5.26
N GLY A 33 5.80 20.64 -6.37
CA GLY A 33 6.36 19.33 -6.76
C GLY A 33 5.89 18.18 -5.87
N ARG A 34 4.71 18.31 -5.23
CA ARG A 34 4.17 17.34 -4.28
C ARG A 34 2.98 16.63 -4.88
N ALA A 35 2.87 15.33 -4.62
CA ALA A 35 1.69 14.55 -4.96
C ALA A 35 0.82 14.35 -3.72
N TYR A 36 -0.44 14.76 -3.81
CA TYR A 36 -1.43 14.54 -2.76
C TYR A 36 -2.22 13.25 -2.98
N ALA A 37 -2.44 12.50 -1.91
CA ALA A 37 -3.41 11.42 -1.91
C ALA A 37 -4.05 11.20 -0.54
N THR A 38 -5.16 10.49 -0.55
CA THR A 38 -5.84 10.05 0.67
C THR A 38 -5.97 8.54 0.70
N GLY A 39 -5.69 7.96 1.87
CA GLY A 39 -5.92 6.55 2.17
C GLY A 39 -6.92 6.36 3.30
N LYS A 40 -7.72 5.30 3.24
CA LYS A 40 -8.71 4.97 4.28
C LYS A 40 -8.71 3.48 4.58
N ARG A 41 -8.74 3.12 5.86
CA ARG A 41 -8.93 1.73 6.30
C ARG A 41 -9.69 1.70 7.63
N LYS A 42 -10.78 0.90 7.69
CA LYS A 42 -11.71 0.95 8.83
C LYS A 42 -12.13 2.42 9.07
N ASN A 43 -11.91 2.92 10.29
CA ASN A 43 -12.19 4.30 10.68
C ASN A 43 -10.97 5.24 10.57
N ALA A 44 -9.82 4.74 10.10
CA ALA A 44 -8.62 5.55 9.95
C ALA A 44 -8.60 6.24 8.58
N ILE A 45 -8.27 7.53 8.59
CA ILE A 45 -8.11 8.38 7.40
C ILE A 45 -6.68 8.93 7.42
N ALA A 46 -5.96 8.73 6.31
CA ALA A 46 -4.61 9.24 6.11
C ALA A 46 -4.62 10.23 4.95
N ARG A 47 -4.12 11.45 5.18
CA ARG A 47 -3.76 12.42 4.15
C ARG A 47 -2.25 12.31 3.96
N VAL A 48 -1.81 12.06 2.73
CA VAL A 48 -0.41 11.79 2.41
C VAL A 48 0.03 12.76 1.35
N TRP A 49 1.19 13.36 1.59
CA TRP A 49 1.93 14.20 0.66
C TRP A 49 3.24 13.51 0.37
N VAL A 50 3.54 13.29 -0.90
CA VAL A 50 4.80 12.72 -1.35
C VAL A 50 5.58 13.79 -2.11
N LYS A 51 6.87 13.91 -1.80
CA LYS A 51 7.81 14.81 -2.46
C LYS A 51 9.07 14.02 -2.82
N PRO A 52 9.72 14.25 -3.97
CA PRO A 52 11.07 13.70 -4.21
C PRO A 52 12.05 14.22 -3.13
N GLY A 53 12.82 13.33 -2.53
CA GLY A 53 13.65 13.63 -1.36
C GLY A 53 14.51 12.46 -0.89
N ALA A 54 14.86 12.46 0.40
CA ALA A 54 15.86 11.56 0.99
C ALA A 54 15.25 10.36 1.74
N GLY A 55 13.98 10.02 1.48
CA GLY A 55 13.32 8.87 2.10
C GLY A 55 12.73 9.14 3.49
N ARG A 56 12.61 10.39 3.93
CA ARG A 56 12.14 10.69 5.30
C ARG A 56 10.63 10.56 5.40
N ILE A 57 10.16 9.72 6.33
CA ILE A 57 8.73 9.50 6.60
C ILE A 57 8.35 10.16 7.93
N THR A 58 7.52 11.20 7.86
CA THR A 58 6.98 11.91 9.03
C THR A 58 5.48 11.65 9.15
N VAL A 59 5.03 11.29 10.36
CA VAL A 59 3.64 10.96 10.69
C VAL A 59 3.17 11.88 11.82
N ASN A 60 2.19 12.75 11.56
CA ASN A 60 1.65 13.71 12.55
C ASN A 60 2.75 14.54 13.27
N GLY A 61 3.80 14.94 12.54
CA GLY A 61 4.92 15.73 13.09
C GLY A 61 5.92 14.94 13.92
N ARG A 62 5.81 13.61 13.96
CA ARG A 62 6.78 12.69 14.60
C ARG A 62 7.40 11.76 13.57
N GLU A 63 8.57 11.22 13.88
CA GLU A 63 9.20 10.20 13.05
C GLU A 63 8.35 8.91 13.03
N PHE A 64 8.26 8.27 11.86
CA PHE A 64 7.41 7.11 11.67
C PHE A 64 7.79 5.94 12.59
N GLU A 65 9.07 5.81 12.93
CA GLU A 65 9.56 4.79 13.84
C GLU A 65 9.01 4.97 15.26
N THR A 66 9.05 6.20 15.77
CA THR A 66 8.53 6.53 17.10
C THR A 66 7.01 6.39 17.15
N TYR A 67 6.31 6.77 16.08
CA TYR A 67 4.85 6.68 16.02
C TYR A 67 4.36 5.22 15.92
N PHE A 68 5.01 4.42 15.07
CA PHE A 68 4.71 3.00 14.92
C PHE A 68 5.74 2.15 15.66
N ALA A 69 5.53 1.97 16.96
CA ALA A 69 6.43 1.19 17.82
C ALA A 69 6.63 -0.27 17.37
N ARG A 70 5.66 -0.86 16.65
CA ARG A 70 5.75 -2.26 16.19
C ARG A 70 6.43 -2.35 14.82
N PRO A 71 7.48 -3.18 14.64
CA PRO A 71 8.21 -3.29 13.37
C PRO A 71 7.33 -3.81 12.22
N VAL A 72 6.35 -4.67 12.53
CA VAL A 72 5.38 -5.17 11.55
C VAL A 72 4.61 -4.03 10.88
N LEU A 73 4.27 -2.96 11.62
CA LEU A 73 3.53 -1.83 11.08
C LEU A 73 4.42 -0.96 10.17
N ARG A 74 5.71 -0.82 10.52
CA ARG A 74 6.72 -0.14 9.70
C ARG A 74 6.92 -0.85 8.37
N MET A 75 7.05 -2.18 8.41
CA MET A 75 7.17 -3.01 7.21
C MET A 75 6.00 -2.83 6.25
N ILE A 76 4.76 -2.77 6.76
CA ILE A 76 3.55 -2.55 5.96
C ILE A 76 3.57 -1.19 5.23
N ILE A 77 4.15 -0.16 5.84
CA ILE A 77 4.26 1.19 5.23
C ILE A 77 5.33 1.20 4.14
N ASN A 78 6.39 0.40 4.29
CA ASN A 78 7.50 0.34 3.35
C ASN A 78 7.20 -0.50 2.11
N GLN A 79 6.33 -1.51 2.20
CA GLN A 79 5.89 -2.38 1.08
C GLN A 79 5.68 -1.68 -0.29
N PRO A 80 4.91 -0.57 -0.39
CA PRO A 80 4.70 0.11 -1.67
C PRO A 80 5.98 0.68 -2.29
N PHE A 81 6.95 1.11 -1.47
CA PHE A 81 8.25 1.57 -1.97
C PHE A 81 9.12 0.42 -2.48
N GLU A 82 9.01 -0.76 -1.86
CA GLU A 82 9.75 -1.94 -2.30
C GLU A 82 9.25 -2.43 -3.67
N VAL A 83 7.93 -2.50 -3.85
CA VAL A 83 7.34 -2.92 -5.13
C VAL A 83 7.55 -1.89 -6.23
N ALA A 84 7.55 -0.61 -5.90
CA ALA A 84 7.90 0.44 -6.85
C ALA A 84 9.41 0.51 -7.15
N GLN A 85 10.27 -0.20 -6.40
CA GLN A 85 11.73 -0.05 -6.45
C GLN A 85 12.22 1.39 -6.26
N ARG A 86 11.44 2.19 -5.53
CA ARG A 86 11.70 3.61 -5.26
C ARG A 86 12.02 3.85 -3.78
N LYS A 87 12.80 2.95 -3.19
CA LYS A 87 13.33 3.14 -1.83
C LYS A 87 14.21 4.39 -1.81
N ASP A 88 14.09 5.18 -0.74
CA ASP A 88 14.90 6.37 -0.44
C ASP A 88 14.80 7.57 -1.39
N GLN A 89 13.91 7.51 -2.40
CA GLN A 89 13.73 8.58 -3.40
C GLN A 89 12.66 9.60 -3.02
N PHE A 90 11.82 9.27 -2.04
CA PHE A 90 10.62 10.05 -1.72
C PHE A 90 10.51 10.35 -0.23
N ASP A 91 10.37 11.62 0.09
CA ASP A 91 9.94 12.08 1.41
C ASP A 91 8.41 12.01 1.51
N VAL A 92 7.93 11.54 2.66
CA VAL A 92 6.50 11.37 2.93
C VAL A 92 6.12 12.19 4.15
N VAL A 93 5.17 13.10 3.97
CA VAL A 93 4.51 13.79 5.07
C VAL A 93 3.08 13.30 5.14
N CYS A 94 2.73 12.63 6.23
CA CYS A 94 1.38 12.12 6.42
C CYS A 94 0.72 12.65 7.69
N THR A 95 -0.56 12.98 7.54
CA THR A 95 -1.45 13.34 8.64
C THR A 95 -2.52 12.25 8.76
N VAL A 96 -2.59 11.61 9.92
CA VAL A 96 -3.51 10.50 10.19
C VAL A 96 -4.45 10.82 11.32
N VAL A 97 -5.72 10.52 11.11
CA VAL A 97 -6.80 10.75 12.08
C VAL A 97 -7.69 9.51 12.18
N GLY A 98 -8.13 9.20 13.40
CA GLY A 98 -9.07 8.13 13.67
C GLY A 98 -8.48 6.71 13.68
N GLY A 99 -9.31 5.75 14.08
CA GLY A 99 -8.93 4.33 14.19
C GLY A 99 -7.88 4.06 15.26
N GLY A 100 -7.10 3.00 15.07
CA GLY A 100 -5.93 2.67 15.89
C GLY A 100 -4.71 2.39 15.02
N LEU A 101 -3.54 2.17 15.63
CA LEU A 101 -2.23 2.10 14.94
C LEU A 101 -2.21 1.16 13.72
N SER A 102 -2.79 -0.04 13.85
CA SER A 102 -2.85 -1.01 12.73
C SER A 102 -3.75 -0.54 11.58
N GLY A 103 -4.88 0.12 11.89
CA GLY A 103 -5.76 0.71 10.88
C GLY A 103 -5.10 1.90 10.19
N GLN A 104 -4.40 2.73 10.96
CA GLN A 104 -3.66 3.88 10.46
C GLN A 104 -2.52 3.47 9.53
N ALA A 105 -1.69 2.49 9.90
CA ALA A 105 -0.63 1.97 9.03
C ALA A 105 -1.17 1.48 7.69
N GLY A 106 -2.31 0.77 7.70
CA GLY A 106 -2.96 0.32 6.46
C GLY A 106 -3.56 1.47 5.63
N ALA A 107 -4.05 2.53 6.28
CA ALA A 107 -4.52 3.73 5.58
C ALA A 107 -3.35 4.51 4.96
N VAL A 108 -2.24 4.67 5.67
CA VAL A 108 -1.01 5.31 5.18
C VAL A 108 -0.45 4.55 3.99
N ARG A 109 -0.34 3.22 4.07
CA ARG A 109 0.10 2.37 2.95
C ARG A 109 -0.72 2.65 1.68
N HIS A 110 -2.05 2.63 1.79
CA HIS A 110 -2.92 2.89 0.64
C HIS A 110 -2.79 4.34 0.13
N GLY A 111 -2.59 5.30 1.02
CA GLY A 111 -2.35 6.70 0.66
C GLY A 111 -1.04 6.88 -0.11
N ILE A 112 0.05 6.27 0.34
CA ILE A 112 1.36 6.30 -0.34
C ILE A 112 1.26 5.72 -1.75
N SER A 113 0.63 4.56 -1.91
CA SER A 113 0.49 3.95 -3.24
C SER A 113 -0.28 4.84 -4.22
N ARG A 114 -1.31 5.55 -3.74
CA ARG A 114 -2.05 6.50 -4.58
C ARG A 114 -1.25 7.76 -4.87
N ALA A 115 -0.46 8.24 -3.93
CA ALA A 115 0.41 9.40 -4.15
C ALA A 115 1.52 9.07 -5.16
N LEU A 116 2.11 7.89 -5.08
CA LEU A 116 3.11 7.41 -6.06
C LEU A 116 2.51 7.30 -7.47
N LEU A 117 1.27 6.83 -7.61
CA LEU A 117 0.59 6.82 -8.90
C LEU A 117 0.35 8.22 -9.49
N ASN A 118 0.00 9.18 -8.63
CA ASN A 118 -0.22 10.55 -9.07
C ASN A 118 1.09 11.22 -9.50
N TYR A 119 2.24 10.75 -8.97
CA TYR A 119 3.56 11.22 -9.36
C TYR A 119 4.08 10.53 -10.63
N GLU A 120 4.09 9.19 -10.64
CA GLU A 120 4.52 8.36 -11.77
C GLU A 120 3.38 7.40 -12.19
N PRO A 121 2.58 7.74 -13.22
CA PRO A 121 1.45 6.91 -13.67
C PRO A 121 1.88 5.54 -14.20
N GLY A 122 3.14 5.42 -14.66
CA GLY A 122 3.74 4.17 -15.16
C GLY A 122 3.91 3.08 -14.11
N LEU A 123 3.81 3.39 -12.81
CA LEU A 123 3.94 2.42 -11.72
C LEU A 123 2.65 1.63 -11.44
N ARG A 124 1.55 1.95 -12.14
CA ARG A 124 0.26 1.28 -11.98
C ARG A 124 0.26 -0.24 -12.13
N PRO A 125 0.89 -0.86 -13.15
CA PRO A 125 0.90 -2.32 -13.26
C PRO A 125 1.55 -2.99 -12.04
N ALA A 126 2.70 -2.50 -11.58
CA ALA A 126 3.40 -3.04 -10.40
C ALA A 126 2.61 -2.86 -9.10
N LEU A 127 2.01 -1.69 -8.89
CA LEU A 127 1.20 -1.43 -7.68
C LEU A 127 -0.14 -2.18 -7.69
N LYS A 128 -0.69 -2.45 -8.88
CA LYS A 128 -1.92 -3.23 -9.05
C LYS A 128 -1.66 -4.72 -8.79
N SER A 129 -0.57 -5.28 -9.31
CA SER A 129 -0.18 -6.68 -9.04
C SER A 129 0.12 -6.91 -7.56
N GLY A 130 0.76 -5.94 -6.90
CA GLY A 130 0.99 -5.94 -5.44
C GLY A 130 -0.26 -5.70 -4.58
N GLY A 131 -1.42 -5.41 -5.17
CA GLY A 131 -2.68 -5.26 -4.45
C GLY A 131 -2.79 -4.00 -3.56
N PHE A 132 -1.95 -2.99 -3.77
CA PHE A 132 -1.91 -1.80 -2.91
C PHE A 132 -2.94 -0.72 -3.29
N LEU A 133 -3.47 -0.79 -4.51
CA LEU A 133 -4.47 0.15 -5.02
C LEU A 133 -5.89 -0.17 -4.55
N THR A 134 -6.14 -1.41 -4.11
CA THR A 134 -7.45 -1.80 -3.60
C THR A 134 -7.60 -1.35 -2.15
N ARG A 135 -8.63 -0.53 -1.89
CA ARG A 135 -9.00 -0.19 -0.52
C ARG A 135 -9.52 -1.42 0.21
N ASP A 136 -9.01 -1.69 1.41
CA ASP A 136 -9.59 -2.70 2.30
C ASP A 136 -10.98 -2.22 2.78
N SER A 137 -12.03 -2.85 2.23
CA SER A 137 -13.44 -2.51 2.49
C SER A 137 -13.97 -3.01 3.83
N ARG A 138 -13.19 -3.83 4.57
CA ARG A 138 -13.63 -4.42 5.84
C ARG A 138 -13.87 -3.34 6.90
N VAL A 139 -15.09 -3.29 7.42
CA VAL A 139 -15.54 -2.42 8.52
C VAL A 139 -16.15 -3.29 9.62
N VAL A 140 -16.12 -2.81 10.86
CA VAL A 140 -16.72 -3.54 11.99
C VAL A 140 -18.23 -3.64 11.80
N GLU A 141 -18.74 -4.87 11.79
CA GLU A 141 -20.18 -5.10 11.77
C GLU A 141 -20.84 -4.59 13.05
N ARG A 142 -21.99 -3.93 12.91
CA ARG A 142 -22.78 -3.47 14.06
C ARG A 142 -23.28 -4.64 14.91
N LYS A 143 -23.56 -4.38 16.18
CA LYS A 143 -24.28 -5.32 17.05
C LYS A 143 -25.71 -5.50 16.52
N LYS A 144 -26.16 -6.74 16.42
CA LYS A 144 -27.55 -7.10 16.07
C LYS A 144 -28.31 -7.39 17.36
N TYR A 145 -29.61 -7.08 17.39
CA TYR A 145 -30.47 -7.38 18.53
C TYR A 145 -30.56 -8.90 18.74
N GLY A 146 -30.79 -9.33 19.98
CA GLY A 146 -30.84 -10.76 20.35
C GLY A 146 -29.48 -11.49 20.31
N LYS A 147 -28.38 -10.77 20.04
CA LYS A 147 -27.02 -11.35 20.02
C LYS A 147 -26.07 -10.60 20.97
N ALA A 148 -25.13 -11.33 21.56
CA ALA A 148 -24.11 -10.76 22.45
C ALA A 148 -23.11 -9.86 21.70
N LYS A 149 -22.76 -10.22 20.46
CA LYS A 149 -21.93 -9.42 19.52
C LYS A 149 -22.54 -9.42 18.12
N ALA A 150 -21.81 -9.00 17.09
CA ALA A 150 -22.30 -9.01 15.70
C ALA A 150 -22.86 -10.38 15.25
N ARG A 151 -22.19 -11.48 15.62
CA ARG A 151 -22.59 -12.86 15.27
C ARG A 151 -22.82 -13.80 16.45
N ARG A 152 -22.12 -13.59 17.57
CA ARG A 152 -22.18 -14.45 18.78
C ARG A 152 -23.59 -14.42 19.39
N SER A 153 -24.28 -15.55 19.35
CA SER A 153 -25.54 -15.79 20.07
C SER A 153 -25.29 -16.22 21.52
N PHE A 154 -26.33 -16.13 22.34
CA PHE A 154 -26.36 -16.80 23.64
C PHE A 154 -26.50 -18.32 23.45
N GLN A 155 -26.18 -19.10 24.47
CA GLN A 155 -26.37 -20.55 24.45
C GLN A 155 -27.86 -20.87 24.31
N PHE A 156 -28.22 -21.71 23.35
CA PHE A 156 -29.58 -22.19 23.15
C PHE A 156 -29.79 -23.46 23.99
N SER A 157 -30.83 -23.49 24.82
CA SER A 157 -31.29 -24.71 25.50
C SER A 157 -32.39 -25.34 24.63
N LYS A 158 -32.10 -26.51 24.05
CA LYS A 158 -33.09 -27.34 23.39
C LYS A 158 -33.79 -28.18 24.47
N ARG A 159 -35.10 -28.03 24.61
CA ARG A 159 -35.95 -28.89 25.45
C ARG A 159 -36.87 -29.71 24.57
#